data_AF-A0A8E2F086-F1
#
_entry.id   AF-A0A8E2F086-F1
#
_cell.length_a   1.000
_cell.length_b   1.000
_cell.length_c   1.000
_cell.angle_alpha   90.00
_cell.angle_beta   90.00
_cell.angle_gamma   90.00
#
_symmetry.space_group_name_H-M   'P 1'
#
loop_
_entity.id
_entity.type
_entity.pdbx_description
1 polymer ?
#
loop_
_entity_poly.entity_id
_entity_poly.type
_entity_poly.pdbx_seq_one_letter_code
_entity_poly.pdbx_strand_id
1 'polypeptide(L)'
;MSVDHIRGSISDTARSEKLACIVFCLIDPIFVATRFWSRWTVRQIGADDWISLVAFVRLGTSLTTCGVLINLAHQYGWGHHTSDLPAKDLEITLILHWTFQITYKLSVALNKASIILLFLRIMPQKSYRIFCWALLTIISLFAISTIIAGVFQCVPVDKAWHKKKPGYCYPL
;
A
#
# COMPACT_ATOMS: atom_id res chain seq x y z
N MET A 1 -9.28 14.53 -31.31
CA MET A 1 -9.49 13.25 -30.60
C MET A 1 -10.48 13.55 -29.48
N SER A 2 -11.75 13.18 -29.66
CA SER A 2 -12.88 13.76 -28.92
C SER A 2 -12.91 13.32 -27.46
N VAL A 3 -13.30 14.24 -26.58
CA VAL A 3 -13.42 14.08 -25.11
C VAL A 3 -14.18 12.81 -24.72
N ASP A 4 -15.14 12.37 -25.53
CA ASP A 4 -15.91 11.15 -25.32
C ASP A 4 -15.07 9.86 -25.46
N HIS A 5 -14.05 9.88 -26.33
CA HIS A 5 -13.12 8.75 -26.47
C HIS A 5 -12.18 8.65 -25.26
N ILE A 6 -11.77 9.80 -24.70
CA ILE A 6 -10.98 9.87 -23.46
C ILE A 6 -11.83 9.35 -22.28
N ARG A 7 -13.10 9.77 -22.18
CA ARG A 7 -14.03 9.29 -21.14
C ARG A 7 -14.29 7.79 -21.23
N GLY A 8 -14.45 7.24 -22.44
CA GLY A 8 -14.58 5.81 -22.68
C GLY A 8 -13.37 5.03 -22.14
N SER A 9 -12.16 5.44 -22.55
CA SER A 9 -10.89 4.83 -22.09
C SER A 9 -10.70 4.88 -20.56
N ILE A 10 -11.03 6.00 -19.92
CA ILE A 10 -10.98 6.13 -18.45
C ILE A 10 -11.96 5.15 -17.78
N SER A 11 -13.18 5.03 -18.33
CA SER A 11 -14.20 4.12 -17.77
C SER A 11 -13.83 2.64 -17.89
N ASP A 12 -13.17 2.24 -18.98
CA ASP A 12 -12.69 0.87 -19.17
C ASP A 12 -11.50 0.54 -18.27
N THR A 13 -10.59 1.51 -18.07
CA THR A 13 -9.46 1.38 -17.15
C THR A 13 -9.96 1.23 -15.71
N ALA A 14 -10.91 2.07 -15.29
CA ALA A 14 -11.55 2.00 -13.98
C ALA A 14 -12.20 0.63 -13.71
N ARG A 15 -12.87 0.06 -14.73
CA ARG A 15 -13.53 -1.24 -14.60
C ARG A 15 -12.51 -2.37 -14.41
N SER A 16 -11.41 -2.31 -15.14
CA SER A 16 -10.32 -3.29 -15.06
C SER A 16 -9.63 -3.24 -13.70
N GLU A 17 -9.36 -2.04 -13.18
CA GLU A 17 -8.78 -1.83 -11.85
C GLU A 17 -9.69 -2.36 -10.74
N LYS A 18 -11.00 -2.10 -10.83
CA LYS A 18 -12.00 -2.61 -9.88
C LYS A 18 -12.05 -4.14 -9.87
N LEU A 19 -12.06 -4.75 -11.04
CA LEU A 19 -12.07 -6.20 -11.18
C LEU A 19 -10.82 -6.81 -10.53
N ALA A 20 -9.64 -6.24 -10.80
CA ALA A 20 -8.39 -6.66 -10.18
C ALA A 20 -8.45 -6.56 -8.64
N CYS A 21 -8.94 -5.44 -8.11
CA CYS A 21 -9.07 -5.25 -6.65
C CYS A 21 -9.95 -6.33 -6.00
N ILE A 22 -11.09 -6.67 -6.62
CA ILE A 22 -11.99 -7.71 -6.11
C ILE A 22 -11.31 -9.06 -6.13
N VAL A 23 -10.63 -9.40 -7.24
CA VAL A 23 -9.90 -10.67 -7.38
C VAL A 23 -8.80 -10.80 -6.33
N PHE A 24 -7.97 -9.76 -6.14
CA PHE A 24 -6.94 -9.74 -5.10
C PHE A 24 -7.57 -9.84 -3.69
N CYS A 25 -8.62 -9.06 -3.40
CA CYS A 25 -9.33 -9.13 -2.12
C CYS A 25 -9.87 -10.53 -1.77
N LEU A 26 -10.15 -11.38 -2.76
CA LEU A 26 -10.58 -12.76 -2.54
C LEU A 26 -9.40 -13.74 -2.44
N ILE A 27 -8.36 -13.56 -3.26
CA ILE A 27 -7.20 -14.47 -3.30
C ILE A 27 -6.28 -14.25 -2.09
N ASP A 28 -6.04 -13.01 -1.68
CA ASP A 28 -5.18 -12.65 -0.56
C ASP A 28 -5.58 -13.31 0.77
N PRO A 29 -6.86 -13.25 1.23
CA PRO A 29 -7.25 -13.91 2.48
C PRO A 29 -7.14 -15.43 2.39
N ILE A 30 -7.37 -16.03 1.21
CA ILE A 30 -7.19 -17.48 1.01
C ILE A 30 -5.70 -17.86 1.16
N PHE A 31 -4.81 -17.06 0.57
CA PHE A 31 -3.37 -17.29 0.66
C PHE A 31 -2.84 -17.09 2.09
N VAL A 32 -3.36 -16.08 2.79
CA VAL A 32 -3.07 -15.83 4.21
C VAL A 32 -3.61 -16.96 5.08
N ALA A 33 -4.85 -17.40 4.85
CA ALA A 33 -5.46 -18.52 5.58
C ALA A 33 -4.69 -19.82 5.36
N THR A 34 -4.25 -20.11 4.13
CA THR A 34 -3.43 -21.30 3.81
C THR A 34 -2.08 -21.24 4.52
N ARG A 35 -1.44 -20.07 4.56
CA ARG A 35 -0.19 -19.87 5.33
C ARG A 35 -0.42 -20.03 6.84
N PHE A 36 -1.52 -19.50 7.36
CA PHE A 36 -1.87 -19.64 8.77
C PHE A 36 -2.16 -21.10 9.13
N TRP A 37 -2.88 -21.82 8.27
CA TRP A 37 -3.17 -23.25 8.38
C TRP A 37 -1.88 -24.09 8.37
N SER A 38 -0.95 -23.77 7.47
CA SER A 38 0.38 -24.38 7.42
C SER A 38 1.14 -24.16 8.74
N ARG A 39 1.08 -22.95 9.32
CA ARG A 39 1.73 -22.63 10.61
C ARG A 39 1.07 -23.32 11.80
N TRP A 40 -0.26 -23.40 11.83
CA TRP A 40 -1.01 -24.11 12.86
C TRP A 40 -0.65 -25.60 12.90
N THR A 41 -0.42 -26.19 11.72
CA THR A 41 -0.05 -27.60 11.58
C THR A 41 1.37 -27.89 12.10
N VAL A 42 2.29 -26.92 12.04
CA VAL A 42 3.72 -27.11 12.42
C VAL A 42 3.98 -26.89 13.93
N ARG A 43 2.97 -26.52 14.73
CA ARG A 43 2.97 -26.56 16.22
C ARG A 43 4.14 -25.89 16.97
N GLN A 44 4.87 -24.98 16.32
CA GLN A 44 5.99 -24.25 16.91
C GLN A 44 5.54 -22.83 17.28
N ILE A 45 4.69 -22.70 18.30
CA ILE A 45 4.09 -21.41 18.70
C ILE A 45 4.98 -20.76 19.76
N GLY A 46 5.83 -19.81 19.36
CA GLY A 46 6.59 -18.94 20.26
C GLY A 46 5.94 -17.57 20.41
N ALA A 47 6.36 -16.76 21.39
CA ALA A 47 5.86 -15.39 21.58
C ALA A 47 6.12 -14.47 20.35
N ASP A 48 7.16 -14.76 19.58
CA ASP A 48 7.48 -14.12 18.29
C ASP A 48 6.36 -14.30 17.23
N ASP A 49 5.59 -15.40 17.32
CA ASP A 49 4.52 -15.70 16.37
C ASP A 49 3.32 -14.77 16.51
N TRP A 50 3.09 -14.15 17.68
CA TRP A 50 2.02 -13.18 17.87
C TRP A 50 2.32 -11.85 17.18
N ILE A 51 3.58 -11.39 17.20
CA ILE A 51 4.00 -10.16 16.50
C ILE A 51 3.89 -10.37 14.98
N SER A 52 4.31 -11.55 14.51
CA SER A 52 4.14 -11.94 13.11
C SER A 52 2.66 -12.03 12.73
N LEU A 53 1.81 -12.62 13.58
CA LEU A 53 0.37 -12.76 13.35
C LEU A 53 -0.36 -11.42 13.32
N VAL A 54 -0.03 -10.50 14.23
CA VAL A 54 -0.56 -9.13 14.23
C VAL A 54 -0.10 -8.39 12.97
N ALA A 55 1.17 -8.54 12.56
CA ALA A 55 1.63 -8.01 11.28
C ALA A 55 0.85 -8.60 10.10
N PHE A 56 0.61 -9.91 10.07
CA PHE A 56 -0.14 -10.60 9.01
C PHE A 56 -1.62 -10.18 8.94
N VAL A 57 -2.31 -10.06 10.08
CA VAL A 57 -3.71 -9.61 10.13
C VAL A 57 -3.80 -8.13 9.71
N ARG A 58 -2.89 -7.29 10.19
CA ARG A 58 -2.80 -5.87 9.79
C ARG A 58 -2.54 -5.74 8.28
N LEU A 59 -1.68 -6.58 7.72
CA LEU A 59 -1.35 -6.63 6.29
C LEU A 59 -2.54 -7.02 5.41
N GLY A 60 -3.29 -8.05 5.79
CA GLY A 60 -4.51 -8.47 5.08
C GLY A 60 -5.57 -7.36 5.06
N THR A 61 -5.78 -6.69 6.19
CA THR A 61 -6.72 -5.56 6.27
C THR A 61 -6.26 -4.33 5.47
N SER A 62 -4.96 -4.13 5.33
CA SER A 62 -4.40 -2.97 4.63
C SER A 62 -4.62 -3.04 3.11
N LEU A 63 -4.50 -4.22 2.50
CA LEU A 63 -4.81 -4.40 1.07
C LEU A 63 -6.29 -4.14 0.77
N THR A 64 -7.19 -4.61 1.63
CA THR A 64 -8.64 -4.33 1.50
C THR A 64 -8.93 -2.84 1.68
N THR A 65 -8.29 -2.18 2.63
CA THR A 65 -8.44 -0.74 2.86
C THR A 65 -7.95 0.06 1.65
N CYS A 66 -6.81 -0.32 1.07
CA CYS A 66 -6.26 0.23 -0.17
C CYS A 66 -7.23 0.10 -1.36
N GLY A 67 -7.85 -1.08 -1.53
CA GLY A 67 -8.86 -1.30 -2.58
C GLY A 67 -10.11 -0.44 -2.40
N VAL A 68 -10.60 -0.29 -1.16
CA VAL A 68 -11.74 0.58 -0.84
C VAL A 68 -11.41 2.05 -1.12
N LEU A 69 -10.21 2.52 -0.75
CA LEU A 69 -9.78 3.90 -0.99
C LEU A 69 -9.68 4.22 -2.49
N ILE A 70 -9.18 3.31 -3.32
CA ILE A 70 -9.14 3.48 -4.79
C ILE A 70 -10.55 3.55 -5.36
N ASN A 71 -11.45 2.66 -4.92
CA ASN A 71 -12.84 2.67 -5.35
C ASN A 71 -13.53 3.99 -4.99
N LEU A 72 -13.29 4.49 -3.79
CA LEU A 72 -13.85 5.75 -3.31
C LEU A 72 -13.32 6.92 -4.13
N ALA A 73 -12.00 7.00 -4.34
CA ALA A 73 -11.43 8.10 -5.10
C ALA A 73 -11.76 8.04 -6.61
N HIS A 74 -12.05 6.86 -7.18
CA HIS A 74 -12.67 6.76 -8.50
C HIS A 74 -14.06 7.39 -8.57
N GLN A 75 -14.86 7.31 -7.49
CA GLN A 75 -16.17 7.99 -7.44
C GLN A 75 -16.02 9.51 -7.40
N TYR A 76 -14.93 10.02 -6.84
CA TYR A 76 -14.60 11.45 -6.78
C TYR A 76 -13.82 11.97 -8.01
N GLY A 77 -13.67 11.16 -9.06
CA GLY A 77 -13.11 11.58 -10.35
C GLY A 77 -11.61 11.31 -10.55
N TRP A 78 -11.03 10.35 -9.82
CA TRP A 78 -9.68 9.87 -10.11
C TRP A 78 -9.56 9.44 -11.58
N GLY A 79 -8.56 9.95 -12.29
CA GLY A 79 -8.30 9.65 -13.69
C GLY A 79 -8.83 10.68 -14.68
N HIS A 80 -9.65 11.65 -14.23
CA HIS A 80 -10.03 12.81 -15.04
C HIS A 80 -8.99 13.92 -14.96
N HIS A 81 -8.91 14.74 -16.01
CA HIS A 81 -8.05 15.93 -16.01
C HIS A 81 -8.46 16.86 -14.87
N THR A 82 -7.49 17.43 -14.16
CA THR A 82 -7.72 18.34 -13.03
C THR A 82 -8.53 19.59 -13.39
N SER A 83 -8.64 19.91 -14.69
CA SER A 83 -9.49 20.99 -15.22
C SER A 83 -10.98 20.69 -15.17
N ASP A 84 -11.36 19.40 -15.16
CA ASP A 84 -12.74 18.96 -15.37
C ASP A 84 -13.43 18.59 -14.05
N LEU A 85 -12.70 18.61 -12.92
CA LEU A 85 -13.23 18.29 -11.60
C LEU A 85 -13.62 19.54 -10.80
N PRO A 86 -14.72 19.49 -10.04
CA PRO A 86 -14.99 20.46 -8.98
C PRO A 86 -13.83 20.52 -7.98
N ALA A 87 -13.48 21.73 -7.53
CA ALA A 87 -12.35 21.93 -6.61
C ALA A 87 -12.46 21.12 -5.31
N LYS A 88 -13.70 20.86 -4.84
CA LYS A 88 -13.99 20.05 -3.65
C LYS A 88 -13.68 18.57 -3.85
N ASP A 89 -14.05 18.01 -5.00
CA ASP A 89 -13.83 16.59 -5.32
C ASP A 89 -12.35 16.31 -5.63
N LEU A 90 -11.67 17.29 -6.23
CA LEU A 90 -10.22 17.26 -6.42
C LEU A 90 -9.47 17.19 -5.08
N GLU A 91 -9.87 18.00 -4.08
CA GLU A 91 -9.25 18.00 -2.76
C GLU A 91 -9.42 16.64 -2.05
N ILE A 92 -10.64 16.10 -2.05
CA ILE A 92 -10.95 14.79 -1.46
C ILE A 92 -10.11 13.69 -2.15
N THR A 93 -10.03 13.71 -3.47
CA THR A 93 -9.24 12.74 -4.24
C THR A 93 -7.76 12.82 -3.89
N LEU A 94 -7.20 14.01 -3.70
CA LEU A 94 -5.80 14.21 -3.31
C LEU A 94 -5.52 13.70 -1.89
N ILE A 95 -6.42 13.93 -0.94
CA ILE A 95 -6.30 13.43 0.45
C ILE A 95 -6.36 11.89 0.46
N LEU A 96 -7.30 11.31 -0.27
CA LEU A 96 -7.43 9.85 -0.42
C LEU A 96 -6.17 9.26 -1.05
N HIS A 97 -5.63 9.90 -2.08
CA HIS A 97 -4.40 9.49 -2.74
C HIS A 97 -3.19 9.53 -1.80
N TRP A 98 -3.03 10.63 -1.06
CA TRP A 98 -1.95 10.80 -0.09
C TRP A 98 -2.00 9.73 1.00
N THR A 99 -3.19 9.48 1.56
CA THR A 99 -3.41 8.46 2.59
C THR A 99 -3.13 7.06 2.07
N PHE A 100 -3.57 6.77 0.83
CA PHE A 100 -3.31 5.50 0.15
C PHE A 100 -1.81 5.25 -0.04
N GLN A 101 -1.05 6.24 -0.52
CA GLN A 101 0.39 6.08 -0.76
C GLN A 101 1.15 5.68 0.52
N ILE A 102 0.84 6.33 1.64
CA ILE A 102 1.52 6.06 2.93
C ILE A 102 1.17 4.65 3.42
N THR A 103 -0.12 4.32 3.42
CA THR A 103 -0.63 3.02 3.86
C THR A 103 -0.06 1.89 3.01
N TYR A 104 0.02 2.09 1.69
CA TYR A 104 0.60 1.14 0.75
C TYR A 104 2.09 0.90 1.03
N LYS A 105 2.91 1.96 1.16
CA LYS A 105 4.35 1.83 1.45
C LYS A 105 4.61 1.07 2.77
N LEU A 106 3.84 1.37 3.81
CA LEU A 106 3.92 0.68 5.10
C LEU A 106 3.59 -0.82 4.97
N SER A 107 2.57 -1.13 4.18
CA SER A 107 2.14 -2.51 3.94
C SER A 107 3.19 -3.31 3.18
N VAL A 108 3.80 -2.73 2.15
CA VAL A 108 4.86 -3.38 1.38
C VAL A 108 6.08 -3.65 2.27
N ALA A 109 6.45 -2.69 3.14
CA ALA A 109 7.56 -2.85 4.07
C ALA A 109 7.32 -3.98 5.08
N LEU A 110 6.13 -4.02 5.70
CA LEU A 110 5.73 -5.05 6.65
C LEU A 110 5.65 -6.45 6.01
N ASN A 111 5.20 -6.54 4.75
CA ASN A 111 5.18 -7.79 3.98
C ASN A 111 6.61 -8.33 3.79
N LYS A 112 7.54 -7.48 3.36
CA LYS A 112 8.95 -7.85 3.19
C LYS A 112 9.57 -8.31 4.51
N ALA A 113 9.32 -7.59 5.60
CA ALA A 113 9.79 -7.96 6.93
C ALA A 113 9.26 -9.34 7.37
N SER A 114 7.98 -9.61 7.15
CA SER A 114 7.34 -10.89 7.51
C SER A 114 7.94 -12.08 6.76
N ILE A 115 8.30 -11.89 5.49
CA ILE A 115 8.97 -12.92 4.68
C ILE A 115 10.39 -13.18 5.20
N ILE A 116 11.14 -12.14 5.55
CA ILE A 116 12.52 -12.28 6.05
C ILE A 116 12.55 -13.00 7.40
N LEU A 117 11.62 -12.67 8.31
CA LEU A 117 11.48 -13.38 9.59
C LEU A 117 11.16 -14.86 9.38
N LEU A 118 10.35 -15.20 8.37
CA LEU A 118 10.11 -16.60 8.00
C LEU A 118 11.39 -17.30 7.51
N PHE A 119 12.18 -16.64 6.66
CA PHE A 119 13.46 -17.19 6.18
C PHE A 119 14.46 -17.39 7.32
N LEU A 120 14.54 -16.47 8.28
CA LEU A 120 15.42 -16.57 9.44
C LEU A 120 15.11 -17.82 10.29
N ARG A 121 13.83 -18.23 10.32
CA ARG A 121 13.37 -19.39 11.08
C ARG A 121 13.56 -20.70 10.34
N ILE A 122 13.30 -20.74 9.03
CA ILE A 122 13.44 -21.96 8.21
C ILE A 122 14.92 -22.34 8.03
N MET A 123 15.78 -21.36 7.81
CA MET A 123 17.19 -21.61 7.48
C MET A 123 18.05 -21.64 8.76
N PRO A 124 18.67 -22.79 9.12
CA PRO A 124 19.52 -22.89 10.31
C PRO A 124 20.93 -22.32 10.11
N GLN A 125 21.36 -22.05 8.87
CA GLN A 125 22.72 -21.60 8.57
C GLN A 125 23.01 -20.17 9.08
N LYS A 126 24.12 -20.01 9.83
CA LYS A 126 24.50 -18.74 10.46
C LYS A 126 24.76 -17.61 9.45
N SER A 127 25.40 -17.90 8.31
CA SER A 127 25.68 -16.91 7.27
C SER A 127 24.39 -16.34 6.67
N TYR A 128 23.39 -17.20 6.43
CA TYR A 128 22.09 -16.77 5.93
C TYR A 128 21.31 -15.93 6.95
N ARG A 129 21.45 -16.21 8.24
CA ARG A 129 20.83 -15.39 9.30
C ARG A 129 21.40 -13.98 9.34
N ILE A 130 22.72 -13.82 9.21
CA ILE A 130 23.37 -12.50 9.16
C ILE A 130 22.87 -11.72 7.94
N PHE A 131 22.79 -12.37 6.77
CA PHE A 131 22.25 -11.74 5.56
C PHE A 131 20.79 -11.31 5.72
N CYS A 132 19.94 -12.16 6.31
CA CYS A 132 18.54 -11.83 6.57
C CYS A 132 18.40 -10.63 7.52
N TRP A 133 19.20 -10.55 8.59
CA TRP A 133 19.20 -9.41 9.49
C TRP A 133 19.66 -8.12 8.80
N ALA A 134 20.71 -8.18 7.98
CA ALA A 134 21.17 -7.04 7.19
C ALA A 134 20.11 -6.57 6.18
N LEU A 135 19.43 -7.51 5.52
CA LEU A 135 18.37 -7.22 4.57
C LEU A 135 17.15 -6.59 5.26
N LEU A 136 16.81 -7.06 6.47
CA LEU A 136 15.72 -6.50 7.27
C LEU A 136 15.99 -5.04 7.65
N THR A 137 17.21 -4.71 8.09
CA THR A 137 17.59 -3.33 8.41
C THR A 137 17.56 -2.43 7.18
N ILE A 138 18.13 -2.87 6.05
CA ILE A 138 18.13 -2.09 4.81
C ILE A 138 16.70 -1.78 4.35
N ILE A 139 15.82 -2.79 4.32
CA ILE A 139 14.43 -2.60 3.88
C ILE A 139 13.67 -1.69 4.85
N SER A 140 13.90 -1.84 6.16
CA SER A 140 13.23 -0.99 7.16
C SER A 140 13.67 0.47 7.02
N LEU A 141 14.97 0.73 6.86
CA LEU A 141 15.50 2.07 6.63
C LEU A 141 14.97 2.69 5.34
N PHE A 142 14.94 1.90 4.26
CA PHE A 142 14.40 2.35 2.98
C PHE A 142 12.90 2.67 3.07
N ALA A 143 12.12 1.83 3.76
CA ALA A 143 10.71 2.07 4.00
C ALA A 143 10.47 3.38 4.78
N ILE A 144 11.22 3.59 5.87
CA ILE A 144 11.12 4.82 6.68
C ILE A 144 11.47 6.04 5.84
N SER A 145 12.57 5.99 5.08
CA SER A 145 13.00 7.09 4.20
C SER A 145 11.93 7.46 3.17
N THR A 146 11.35 6.46 2.50
CA THR A 146 10.31 6.69 1.48
C THR A 146 8.98 7.18 2.06
N ILE A 147 8.63 6.79 3.30
CA ILE A 147 7.45 7.31 4.00
C ILE A 147 7.67 8.78 4.37
N ILE A 148 8.83 9.12 4.93
CA ILE A 148 9.18 10.51 5.28
C ILE A 148 9.16 11.37 4.01
N ALA A 149 9.79 10.92 2.92
CA ALA A 149 9.77 11.64 1.65
C ALA A 149 8.34 11.82 1.10
N GLY A 150 7.47 10.81 1.25
CA GLY A 150 6.07 10.89 0.82
C GLY A 150 5.23 11.85 1.67
N VAL A 151 5.46 11.90 2.99
CA VAL A 151 4.77 12.82 3.90
C VAL A 151 5.21 14.27 3.64
N PHE A 152 6.52 14.48 3.47
CA PHE A 152 7.11 15.80 3.24
C PHE A 152 7.29 16.14 1.76
N GLN A 153 6.50 15.53 0.88
CA GLN A 153 6.55 15.80 -0.57
C GLN A 153 6.26 17.28 -0.91
N CYS A 154 5.46 17.94 -0.07
CA CYS A 154 5.11 19.35 -0.19
C CYS A 154 5.47 20.10 1.09
N VAL A 155 5.98 21.33 0.93
CA VAL A 155 6.22 22.26 2.02
C VAL A 155 5.40 23.53 1.74
N PRO A 156 4.37 23.85 2.56
CA PRO A 156 3.82 23.07 3.68
C PRO A 156 3.03 21.83 3.23
N VAL A 157 2.90 20.82 4.11
CA VAL A 157 2.22 19.54 3.81
C VAL A 157 0.78 19.75 3.31
N ASP A 158 0.09 20.76 3.85
CA ASP A 158 -1.26 21.15 3.43
C ASP A 158 -1.39 21.52 1.95
N LYS A 159 -0.28 21.87 1.29
CA LYS A 159 -0.28 22.17 -0.14
C LYS A 159 -0.56 20.93 -0.99
N ALA A 160 -0.33 19.72 -0.46
CA ALA A 160 -0.59 18.47 -1.16
C ALA A 160 -2.08 18.33 -1.57
N TRP A 161 -3.01 18.79 -0.72
CA TRP A 161 -4.43 18.81 -1.02
C TRP A 161 -4.97 20.21 -1.35
N HIS A 162 -4.38 21.28 -0.82
CA HIS A 162 -4.74 22.67 -1.17
C HIS A 162 -3.76 23.29 -2.17
N LYS A 163 -3.93 22.96 -3.47
CA LYS A 163 -3.03 23.45 -4.54
C LYS A 163 -2.92 24.97 -4.69
N LYS A 164 -3.88 25.73 -4.15
CA LYS A 164 -3.90 27.21 -4.20
C LYS A 164 -3.02 27.89 -3.13
N LYS A 165 -2.50 27.15 -2.14
CA LYS A 165 -1.61 27.72 -1.11
C LYS A 165 -0.18 27.97 -1.65
N PRO A 166 0.51 29.03 -1.19
CA PRO A 166 1.92 29.23 -1.52
C PRO A 166 2.81 28.13 -0.93
N GLY A 167 3.85 27.73 -1.66
CA GLY A 167 4.80 26.69 -1.25
C GLY A 167 5.45 26.00 -2.45
N TYR A 168 6.19 24.92 -2.23
CA TYR A 168 6.78 24.09 -3.29
C TYR A 168 6.50 22.61 -3.01
N CYS A 169 6.32 21.83 -4.07
CA CYS A 169 6.16 20.38 -4.00
C CYS A 169 7.22 19.75 -4.89
N TYR A 170 7.87 18.70 -4.40
CA TYR A 170 8.82 17.93 -5.17
C TYR A 170 8.06 16.91 -6.03
N PRO A 171 8.39 16.79 -7.33
CA PRO A 171 7.93 15.66 -8.12
C PRO A 171 8.65 14.40 -7.60
N LEU A 172 7.88 13.49 -7.00
CA LEU A 172 8.31 12.18 -6.51
C LEU A 172 7.90 11.07 -7.49
#